data_AF-A0A4Y1Z6C1-F1
#
_entry.id   AF-A0A4Y1Z6C1-F1
#
_cell.length_a   1.000
_cell.length_b   1.000
_cell.length_c   1.000
_cell.angle_alpha   90.00
_cell.angle_beta   90.00
_cell.angle_gamma   90.00
#
_symmetry.space_group_name_H-M   'P 1'
#
loop_
_entity.id
_entity.type
_entity.pdbx_description
1 polymer ?
#
loop_
_entity_poly.entity_id
_entity_poly.type
_entity_poly.pdbx_seq_one_letter_code
_entity_poly.pdbx_strand_id
1 'polypeptide(L)'
;MTESAKQFIGPVTFQGLTRHRVYDHVFLDEKEGQIAHIDLADEADLMIIAPATAQTIARLAQGFADDMLTTVALATKAPIWVAPAMNVHMYEHPAVQHNLQLLESYGYHVIGPAEGHLACGWVGAGRMTEPADIMREIESQFSIQKLSGKKLLVTAGPTKEALDPIRFLSNQSSGKWVTQLLRRHAKPVPR
;
A
#
# COMPACT_ATOMS: atom_id res chain seq x y z
N MET A 1 -1.25 12.58 -6.34
CA MET A 1 -1.66 13.53 -5.28
C MET A 1 -2.78 14.38 -5.81
N THR A 2 -3.76 14.69 -4.98
CA THR A 2 -4.83 15.64 -5.34
C THR A 2 -4.35 17.07 -5.10
N GLU A 3 -4.98 18.07 -5.72
CA GLU A 3 -4.67 19.48 -5.48
C GLU A 3 -4.78 19.87 -4.00
N SER A 4 -5.84 19.42 -3.33
CA SER A 4 -6.05 19.72 -1.90
C SER A 4 -4.97 19.08 -1.02
N ALA A 5 -4.44 17.91 -1.37
CA ALA A 5 -3.37 17.28 -0.61
C ALA A 5 -2.07 18.09 -0.62
N LYS A 6 -1.79 18.80 -1.73
CA LYS A 6 -0.61 19.66 -1.88
C LYS A 6 -0.58 20.85 -0.91
N GLN A 7 -1.73 21.24 -0.35
CA GLN A 7 -1.84 22.28 0.67
C GLN A 7 -1.36 21.81 2.06
N PHE A 8 -1.30 20.50 2.29
CA PHE A 8 -0.85 19.93 3.56
C PHE A 8 0.62 19.48 3.47
N ILE A 9 0.97 18.75 2.42
CA ILE A 9 2.32 18.23 2.19
C ILE A 9 2.68 18.41 0.72
N GLY A 10 3.83 19.02 0.43
CA GLY A 10 4.28 19.25 -0.94
C GLY A 10 4.76 17.97 -1.63
N PRO A 11 4.67 17.88 -2.98
CA PRO A 11 5.10 16.71 -3.74
C PRO A 11 6.60 16.41 -3.57
N VAL A 12 7.44 17.44 -3.39
CA VAL A 12 8.89 17.29 -3.16
C VAL A 12 9.19 16.45 -1.91
N THR A 13 8.40 16.59 -0.86
CA THR A 13 8.58 15.78 0.37
C THR A 13 8.36 14.30 0.08
N PHE A 14 7.29 13.96 -0.64
CA PHE A 14 7.03 12.58 -1.03
C PHE A 14 8.08 12.04 -2.00
N GLN A 15 8.55 12.84 -2.97
CA GLN A 15 9.64 12.44 -3.85
C GLN A 15 10.93 12.14 -3.08
N GLY A 16 11.28 12.98 -2.09
CA GLY A 16 12.45 12.77 -1.24
C GLY A 16 12.37 11.51 -0.38
N LEU A 17 11.21 11.22 0.20
CA LEU A 17 10.99 10.05 1.06
C LEU A 17 10.88 8.74 0.27
N THR A 18 10.17 8.76 -0.85
CA THR A 18 9.88 7.55 -1.64
C THR A 18 10.97 7.27 -2.67
N ARG A 19 11.72 8.29 -3.11
CA ARG A 19 12.62 8.24 -4.28
C ARG A 19 11.90 7.88 -5.59
N HIS A 20 10.60 8.09 -5.65
CA HIS A 20 9.77 7.87 -6.84
C HIS A 20 9.14 9.18 -7.30
N ARG A 21 8.76 9.24 -8.58
CA ARG A 21 7.99 10.35 -9.13
C ARG A 21 6.65 10.45 -8.41
N VAL A 22 6.25 11.67 -8.09
CA VAL A 22 4.93 11.97 -7.56
C VAL A 22 4.08 12.52 -8.70
N TYR A 23 2.99 11.83 -8.99
CA TYR A 23 2.04 12.22 -10.02
C TYR A 23 0.91 13.04 -9.39
N ASP A 24 0.69 14.25 -9.85
CA ASP A 24 -0.31 15.18 -9.28
C ASP A 24 -1.26 15.80 -10.32
N HIS A 25 -1.04 15.53 -11.61
CA HIS A 25 -1.91 15.94 -12.71
C HIS A 25 -2.10 14.76 -13.68
N VAL A 26 -3.27 14.71 -14.35
CA VAL A 26 -3.58 13.67 -15.36
C VAL A 26 -2.80 13.90 -16.65
N PHE A 27 -2.72 15.16 -17.07
CA PHE A 27 -1.96 15.58 -18.25
C PHE A 27 -0.53 15.88 -17.85
N LEU A 28 0.36 14.97 -18.21
CA LEU A 28 1.78 15.11 -18.00
C LEU A 28 2.46 14.99 -19.36
N ASP A 29 3.46 15.83 -19.59
CA ASP A 29 4.32 15.70 -20.76
C ASP A 29 5.16 14.44 -20.60
N GLU A 30 4.67 13.31 -21.14
CA GLU A 30 5.37 12.04 -21.15
C GLU A 30 6.02 11.79 -22.52
N LYS A 31 6.87 10.77 -22.58
CA LYS A 31 7.44 10.33 -23.85
C LYS A 31 6.33 9.83 -24.77
N GLU A 32 6.54 9.93 -26.08
CA GLU A 32 5.58 9.44 -27.08
C GLU A 32 5.12 8.00 -26.76
N GLY A 33 3.81 7.84 -26.58
CA GLY A 33 3.17 6.54 -26.35
C GLY A 33 2.92 6.15 -24.89
N GLN A 34 3.38 6.92 -23.90
CA GLN A 34 3.07 6.67 -22.49
C GLN A 34 1.80 7.39 -22.04
N ILE A 35 0.97 6.70 -21.27
CA ILE A 35 -0.24 7.24 -20.66
C ILE A 35 -0.14 6.99 -19.15
N ALA A 36 0.52 7.91 -18.44
CA ALA A 36 0.83 7.83 -17.01
C ALA A 36 -0.21 7.14 -16.12
N HIS A 37 -1.49 7.51 -16.24
CA HIS A 37 -2.55 6.99 -15.38
C HIS A 37 -2.94 5.55 -15.72
N ILE A 38 -2.77 5.11 -16.97
CA ILE A 38 -2.96 3.72 -17.37
C ILE A 38 -1.74 2.90 -16.95
N ASP A 39 -0.54 3.40 -17.19
CA ASP A 39 0.71 2.72 -16.82
C ASP A 39 0.76 2.47 -15.30
N LEU A 40 0.45 3.48 -14.48
CA LEU A 40 0.35 3.30 -13.02
C LEU A 40 -0.77 2.34 -12.61
N ALA A 41 -1.88 2.35 -13.32
CA ALA A 41 -3.02 1.49 -13.02
C ALA A 41 -2.70 0.01 -13.30
N ASP A 42 -1.95 -0.26 -14.38
CA ASP A 42 -1.53 -1.60 -14.80
C ASP A 42 -0.35 -2.14 -13.97
N GLU A 43 0.56 -1.27 -13.52
CA GLU A 43 1.71 -1.66 -12.69
C GLU A 43 1.34 -1.93 -11.22
N ALA A 44 0.22 -1.39 -10.72
CA ALA A 44 -0.14 -1.52 -9.32
C ALA A 44 -0.56 -2.96 -8.95
N ASP A 45 0.06 -3.52 -7.91
CA ASP A 45 -0.43 -4.74 -7.25
C ASP A 45 -1.53 -4.46 -6.21
N LEU A 46 -1.58 -3.22 -5.71
CA LEU A 46 -2.50 -2.71 -4.70
C LEU A 46 -2.54 -1.18 -4.76
N MET A 47 -3.73 -0.58 -4.71
CA MET A 47 -3.91 0.86 -4.56
C MET A 47 -4.44 1.19 -3.16
N ILE A 48 -3.78 2.10 -2.43
CA ILE A 48 -4.24 2.55 -1.10
C ILE A 48 -4.44 4.06 -1.11
N ILE A 49 -5.58 4.50 -0.59
CA ILE A 49 -5.93 5.91 -0.41
C ILE A 49 -6.00 6.20 1.09
N ALA A 50 -4.93 6.80 1.61
CA ALA A 50 -4.77 7.09 3.03
C ALA A 50 -4.10 8.47 3.23
N PRO A 51 -4.81 9.49 3.74
CA PRO A 51 -6.23 9.48 4.10
C PRO A 51 -7.18 9.54 2.90
N ALA A 52 -8.32 8.85 3.01
CA ALA A 52 -9.47 9.00 2.11
C ALA A 52 -10.45 10.03 2.71
N THR A 53 -10.51 11.21 2.10
CA THR A 53 -11.46 12.27 2.50
C THR A 53 -12.87 11.93 2.04
N ALA A 54 -13.89 12.56 2.66
CA ALA A 54 -15.28 12.44 2.20
C ALA A 54 -15.45 12.80 0.71
N GLN A 55 -14.72 13.80 0.22
CA GLN A 55 -14.74 14.20 -1.19
C GLN A 55 -14.16 13.12 -2.10
N THR A 56 -13.03 12.51 -1.71
CA THR A 56 -12.44 11.40 -2.48
C THR A 56 -13.38 10.20 -2.51
N ILE A 57 -13.97 9.84 -1.37
CA ILE A 57 -14.95 8.75 -1.26
C ILE A 57 -16.16 8.99 -2.17
N ALA A 58 -16.72 10.20 -2.15
CA ALA A 58 -17.84 10.55 -3.01
C ALA A 58 -17.50 10.46 -4.50
N ARG A 59 -16.32 10.95 -4.90
CA ARG A 59 -15.89 10.90 -6.30
C ARG A 59 -15.70 9.46 -6.79
N LEU A 60 -15.09 8.60 -5.99
CA LEU A 60 -14.90 7.20 -6.33
C LEU A 60 -16.25 6.45 -6.40
N ALA A 61 -17.13 6.66 -5.43
CA ALA A 61 -18.44 6.00 -5.38
C ALA A 61 -19.32 6.34 -6.58
N GLN A 62 -19.15 7.53 -7.16
CA GLN A 62 -19.92 8.01 -8.31
C GLN A 62 -19.16 7.88 -9.64
N GLY A 63 -17.95 7.32 -9.65
CA GLY A 63 -17.18 7.07 -10.88
C GLY A 63 -16.62 8.34 -11.56
N PHE A 64 -16.27 9.37 -10.80
CA PHE A 64 -15.56 10.53 -11.35
C PHE A 64 -14.09 10.17 -11.66
N ALA A 65 -13.56 10.70 -12.77
CA ALA A 65 -12.16 10.57 -13.19
C ALA A 65 -11.60 11.96 -13.59
N ASP A 66 -11.64 12.88 -12.63
CA ASP A 66 -11.33 14.30 -12.79
C ASP A 66 -9.91 14.69 -12.33
N ASP A 67 -9.21 13.80 -11.61
CA ASP A 67 -7.82 13.97 -11.22
C ASP A 67 -7.02 12.68 -11.36
N MET A 68 -5.71 12.76 -11.13
CA MET A 68 -4.80 11.62 -11.28
C MET A 68 -5.16 10.45 -10.35
N LEU A 69 -5.61 10.72 -9.12
CA LEU A 69 -5.97 9.68 -8.16
C LEU A 69 -7.24 8.97 -8.60
N THR A 70 -8.29 9.71 -8.96
CA THR A 70 -9.58 9.13 -9.33
C THR A 70 -9.49 8.41 -10.68
N THR A 71 -8.71 8.96 -11.63
CA THR A 71 -8.46 8.32 -12.93
C THR A 71 -7.72 6.98 -12.79
N VAL A 72 -6.65 6.92 -11.99
CA VAL A 72 -5.92 5.66 -11.73
C VAL A 72 -6.83 4.65 -11.01
N ALA A 73 -7.61 5.10 -10.02
CA ALA A 73 -8.52 4.24 -9.28
C ALA A 73 -9.60 3.60 -10.17
N LEU A 74 -10.10 4.33 -11.18
CA LEU A 74 -11.08 3.78 -12.13
C LEU A 74 -10.45 2.85 -13.16
N ALA A 75 -9.17 3.03 -13.49
CA ALA A 75 -8.48 2.25 -14.51
C ALA A 75 -7.86 0.96 -13.96
N THR A 76 -7.46 0.93 -12.69
CA THR A 76 -6.70 -0.19 -12.13
C THR A 76 -7.54 -1.46 -11.95
N LYS A 77 -6.90 -2.60 -12.16
CA LYS A 77 -7.44 -3.93 -11.83
C LYS A 77 -6.97 -4.42 -10.46
N ALA A 78 -6.07 -3.67 -9.82
CA ALA A 78 -5.58 -3.98 -8.49
C ALA A 78 -6.71 -3.84 -7.46
N PRO A 79 -6.65 -4.57 -6.32
CA PRO A 79 -7.49 -4.26 -5.18
C PRO A 79 -7.30 -2.80 -4.74
N ILE A 80 -8.39 -2.13 -4.36
CA ILE A 80 -8.37 -0.74 -3.93
C ILE A 80 -8.79 -0.64 -2.46
N TRP A 81 -7.94 -0.03 -1.65
CA TRP A 81 -8.11 0.10 -0.22
C TRP A 81 -8.28 1.58 0.13
N VAL A 82 -9.26 1.92 0.96
CA VAL A 82 -9.53 3.28 1.41
C VAL A 82 -9.45 3.35 2.93
N ALA A 83 -8.72 4.33 3.47
CA ALA A 83 -8.62 4.59 4.89
C ALA A 83 -9.30 5.94 5.22
N PRO A 84 -10.59 5.95 5.59
CA PRO A 84 -11.35 7.18 5.80
C PRO A 84 -10.72 8.06 6.88
N ALA A 85 -10.68 9.38 6.64
CA ALA A 85 -10.26 10.35 7.64
C ALA A 85 -11.06 11.65 7.50
N MET A 86 -11.87 11.97 8.51
CA MET A 86 -12.71 13.16 8.55
C MET A 86 -13.28 13.39 9.96
N ASN A 87 -13.95 14.53 10.16
CA ASN A 87 -14.71 14.77 11.38
C ASN A 87 -15.78 13.68 11.60
N VAL A 88 -16.08 13.35 12.86
CA VAL A 88 -17.08 12.31 13.22
C VAL A 88 -18.44 12.52 12.56
N HIS A 89 -18.96 13.75 12.51
CA HIS A 89 -20.25 14.04 11.87
C HIS A 89 -20.20 13.93 10.35
N MET A 90 -19.04 14.21 9.74
CA MET A 90 -18.87 13.94 8.31
C MET A 90 -18.87 12.45 8.05
N TYR A 91 -18.20 11.66 8.91
CA TYR A 91 -18.15 10.21 8.78
C TYR A 91 -19.55 9.59 8.95
N GLU A 92 -20.27 9.98 9.99
CA GLU A 92 -21.63 9.51 10.30
C GLU A 92 -22.69 10.03 9.31
N HIS A 93 -22.34 11.00 8.46
CA HIS A 93 -23.29 11.57 7.51
C HIS A 93 -23.83 10.48 6.56
N PRO A 94 -25.17 10.40 6.35
CA PRO A 94 -25.77 9.34 5.53
C PRO A 94 -25.18 9.21 4.13
N ALA A 95 -24.82 10.34 3.50
CA ALA A 95 -24.19 10.34 2.19
C ALA A 95 -22.80 9.66 2.19
N VAL A 96 -22.00 9.86 3.25
CA VAL A 96 -20.67 9.23 3.34
C VAL A 96 -20.82 7.74 3.62
N GLN A 97 -21.71 7.36 4.54
CA GLN A 97 -22.00 5.95 4.83
C GLN A 97 -22.53 5.22 3.59
N HIS A 98 -23.43 5.85 2.83
CA HIS A 98 -23.93 5.30 1.56
C HIS A 98 -22.82 5.13 0.52
N ASN A 99 -21.94 6.13 0.37
CA ASN A 99 -20.82 6.05 -0.56
C ASN A 99 -19.82 4.95 -0.16
N LEU A 100 -19.54 4.77 1.14
CA LEU A 100 -18.69 3.68 1.61
C LEU A 100 -19.30 2.31 1.27
N GLN A 101 -20.60 2.13 1.51
CA GLN A 101 -21.32 0.90 1.13
C GLN A 101 -21.28 0.64 -0.38
N LEU A 102 -21.39 1.69 -1.20
CA LEU A 102 -21.25 1.56 -2.66
C LEU A 102 -19.84 1.12 -3.04
N LEU A 103 -18.80 1.72 -2.45
CA LEU A 103 -17.42 1.31 -2.70
C LEU A 103 -17.17 -0.15 -2.30
N GLU A 104 -17.66 -0.57 -1.14
CA GLU A 104 -17.60 -1.98 -0.72
C GLU A 104 -18.31 -2.90 -1.72
N SER A 105 -19.45 -2.46 -2.29
CA SER A 105 -20.17 -3.23 -3.32
C SER A 105 -19.38 -3.37 -4.63
N TYR A 106 -18.45 -2.45 -4.91
CA TYR A 106 -17.50 -2.53 -6.02
C TYR A 106 -16.24 -3.35 -5.70
N GLY A 107 -16.11 -3.86 -4.46
CA GLY A 107 -14.95 -4.64 -4.02
C GLY A 107 -13.82 -3.83 -3.39
N TYR A 108 -14.07 -2.56 -3.04
CA TYR A 108 -13.09 -1.77 -2.28
C TYR A 108 -13.01 -2.29 -0.85
N HIS A 109 -11.81 -2.27 -0.27
CA HIS A 109 -11.59 -2.59 1.14
C HIS A 109 -11.54 -1.31 1.97
N VAL A 110 -12.43 -1.16 2.94
CA VAL A 110 -12.47 0.02 3.83
C VAL A 110 -11.73 -0.31 5.13
N ILE A 111 -10.69 0.47 5.47
CA ILE A 111 -9.91 0.29 6.69
C ILE A 111 -10.18 1.43 7.67
N GLY A 112 -10.80 1.08 8.80
CA GLY A 112 -11.19 2.03 9.84
C GLY A 112 -12.48 2.78 9.48
N PRO A 113 -12.64 4.04 9.95
CA PRO A 113 -11.68 4.85 10.70
C PRO A 113 -11.47 4.35 12.14
N ALA A 114 -10.38 4.78 12.77
CA ALA A 114 -10.14 4.56 14.18
C ALA A 114 -11.00 5.51 15.05
N GLU A 115 -11.34 5.05 16.25
CA GLU A 115 -11.97 5.86 17.29
C GLU A 115 -10.91 6.61 18.12
N GLY A 116 -11.14 7.89 18.42
CA GLY A 116 -10.27 8.65 19.31
C GLY A 116 -10.51 10.17 19.28
N HIS A 117 -9.60 10.92 19.91
CA HIS A 117 -9.61 12.38 19.85
C HIS A 117 -9.29 12.88 18.43
N LEU A 118 -10.19 13.67 17.87
CA LEU A 118 -10.05 14.32 16.57
C LEU A 118 -9.44 15.71 16.71
N ALA A 119 -8.79 16.22 15.65
CA ALA A 119 -8.17 17.55 15.63
C ALA A 119 -9.16 18.71 15.95
N CYS A 120 -10.47 18.47 15.78
CA CYS A 120 -11.54 19.41 16.11
C CYS A 120 -12.00 19.37 17.58
N GLY A 121 -11.39 18.53 18.44
CA GLY A 121 -11.72 18.40 19.86
C GLY A 121 -12.80 17.39 20.22
N TRP A 122 -13.32 16.64 19.23
CA TRP A 122 -14.36 15.62 19.42
C TRP A 122 -13.74 14.23 19.69
N VAL A 123 -14.48 13.35 20.37
CA VAL A 123 -14.13 11.93 20.54
C VAL A 123 -15.11 11.09 19.73
N GLY A 124 -14.60 10.25 18.83
CA GLY A 124 -15.44 9.38 18.01
C GLY A 124 -14.68 8.74 16.85
N ALA A 125 -15.40 7.97 16.04
CA ALA A 125 -14.87 7.40 14.80
C ALA A 125 -14.65 8.50 13.75
N GLY A 126 -13.45 8.60 13.20
CA GLY A 126 -13.14 9.61 12.16
C GLY A 126 -11.66 9.86 11.93
N ARG A 127 -10.81 9.41 12.86
CA ARG A 127 -9.36 9.45 12.67
C ARG A 127 -8.96 8.37 11.68
N MET A 128 -8.03 8.68 10.76
CA MET A 128 -7.43 7.66 9.92
C MET A 128 -6.82 6.56 10.81
N THR A 129 -7.02 5.30 10.43
CA THR A 129 -6.27 4.18 11.02
C THR A 129 -4.77 4.46 10.94
N GLU A 130 -4.02 4.12 12.00
CA GLU A 130 -2.59 4.40 12.04
C GLU A 130 -1.87 3.73 10.87
N PRO A 131 -0.86 4.38 10.23
CA PRO A 131 -0.14 3.80 9.11
C PRO A 131 0.47 2.42 9.41
N ALA A 132 0.94 2.21 10.64
CA ALA A 132 1.47 0.92 11.07
C ALA A 132 0.40 -0.19 11.08
N ASP A 133 -0.85 0.16 11.35
CA ASP A 133 -1.97 -0.78 11.43
C ASP A 133 -2.47 -1.11 10.03
N ILE A 134 -2.57 -0.10 9.16
CA ILE A 134 -2.83 -0.28 7.71
C ILE A 134 -1.77 -1.23 7.13
N MET A 135 -0.48 -1.01 7.43
CA MET A 135 0.59 -1.88 6.96
C MET A 135 0.47 -3.31 7.49
N ARG A 136 0.11 -3.51 8.75
CA ARG A 136 -0.12 -4.85 9.31
C ARG A 136 -1.26 -5.60 8.60
N GLU A 137 -2.31 -4.88 8.23
CA GLU A 137 -3.44 -5.46 7.51
C GLU A 137 -3.09 -5.80 6.05
N ILE A 138 -2.31 -4.95 5.39
CA ILE A 138 -1.75 -5.26 4.06
C ILE A 138 -0.86 -6.50 4.15
N GLU A 139 0.06 -6.54 5.12
CA GLU A 139 0.96 -7.66 5.30
C GLU A 139 0.19 -8.96 5.58
N SER A 140 -0.92 -8.92 6.32
CA SER A 140 -1.73 -10.11 6.59
C SER A 140 -2.50 -10.58 5.36
N GLN A 141 -3.09 -9.67 4.58
CA GLN A 141 -3.81 -9.97 3.34
C GLN A 141 -2.88 -10.55 2.27
N PHE A 142 -1.71 -9.94 2.09
CA PHE A 142 -0.70 -10.37 1.13
C PHE A 142 0.26 -11.40 1.72
N SER A 143 0.05 -11.84 2.97
CA SER A 143 0.83 -12.93 3.56
C SER A 143 0.57 -14.21 2.77
N ILE A 144 1.61 -14.60 2.05
CA ILE A 144 1.59 -15.70 1.12
C ILE A 144 1.31 -17.02 1.86
N GLN A 145 0.09 -17.55 1.71
CA GLN A 145 -0.15 -19.00 1.83
C GLN A 145 0.37 -19.79 0.62
N LYS A 146 1.03 -19.16 -0.38
CA LYS A 146 1.49 -19.85 -1.63
C LYS A 146 2.47 -20.99 -1.38
N LEU A 147 3.02 -21.14 -0.17
CA LEU A 147 3.93 -22.22 0.21
C LEU A 147 3.34 -23.19 1.23
N SER A 148 2.06 -23.03 1.59
CA SER A 148 1.36 -23.95 2.49
C SER A 148 1.35 -25.36 1.90
N GLY A 149 1.77 -26.35 2.68
CA GLY A 149 1.86 -27.76 2.26
C GLY A 149 3.04 -28.08 1.32
N LYS A 150 3.91 -27.12 0.98
CA LYS A 150 5.12 -27.38 0.18
C LYS A 150 6.32 -27.66 1.10
N LYS A 151 7.16 -28.63 0.73
CA LYS A 151 8.46 -28.86 1.37
C LYS A 151 9.51 -28.07 0.61
N LEU A 152 10.23 -27.19 1.30
CA LEU A 152 11.28 -26.35 0.72
C LEU A 152 12.64 -26.75 1.31
N LEU A 153 13.62 -26.97 0.42
CA LEU A 153 15.02 -27.08 0.80
C LEU A 153 15.70 -25.74 0.52
N VAL A 154 16.32 -25.15 1.55
CA VAL A 154 16.97 -23.84 1.45
C VAL A 154 18.41 -23.98 1.93
N THR A 155 19.36 -23.51 1.12
CA THR A 155 20.78 -23.41 1.48
C THR A 155 21.13 -21.97 1.85
N ALA A 156 21.96 -21.78 2.87
CA ALA A 156 22.35 -20.46 3.36
C ALA A 156 23.83 -20.46 3.74
N GLY A 157 24.51 -19.34 3.45
CA GLY A 157 25.91 -19.12 3.81
C GLY A 157 26.83 -19.02 2.60
N PRO A 158 28.15 -18.91 2.85
CA PRO A 158 29.13 -18.81 1.80
C PRO A 158 29.48 -20.18 1.22
N THR A 159 29.89 -20.18 -0.05
CA THR A 159 30.53 -21.34 -0.68
C THR A 159 32.01 -21.33 -0.32
N LYS A 160 32.59 -22.49 -0.01
CA LYS A 160 34.03 -22.66 0.18
C LYS A 160 34.58 -23.67 -0.82
N GLU A 161 35.41 -23.22 -1.75
CA GLU A 161 36.15 -24.09 -2.67
C GLU A 161 37.59 -24.26 -2.21
N ALA A 162 38.01 -25.49 -1.97
CA ALA A 162 39.35 -25.79 -1.48
C ALA A 162 40.40 -25.55 -2.58
N LEU A 163 41.45 -24.81 -2.24
CA LEU A 163 42.67 -24.73 -3.06
C LEU A 163 43.69 -25.78 -2.60
N ASP A 164 43.80 -25.97 -1.29
CA ASP A 164 44.63 -26.95 -0.61
C ASP A 164 44.03 -27.21 0.80
N PRO A 165 44.63 -28.05 1.66
CA PRO A 165 44.06 -28.37 2.97
C PRO A 165 43.85 -27.18 3.93
N ILE A 166 44.44 -26.01 3.66
CA ILE A 166 44.40 -24.83 4.53
C ILE A 166 43.66 -23.67 3.85
N ARG A 167 43.88 -23.46 2.55
CA ARG A 167 43.34 -22.31 1.81
C ARG A 167 42.11 -22.68 1.01
N PHE A 168 41.16 -21.75 0.95
CA PHE A 168 39.95 -21.87 0.14
C PHE A 168 39.54 -20.52 -0.43
N LEU A 169 38.86 -20.55 -1.57
CA LEU A 169 38.15 -19.40 -2.13
C LEU A 169 36.72 -19.40 -1.60
N SER A 170 36.23 -18.22 -1.21
CA SER A 170 34.88 -18.04 -0.67
C SER A 170 34.31 -16.69 -1.06
N ASN A 171 32.99 -16.62 -1.14
CA ASN A 171 32.28 -15.35 -1.26
C ASN A 171 32.04 -14.71 0.12
N GLN A 172 31.57 -13.45 0.14
CA GLN A 172 31.24 -12.70 1.37
C GLN A 172 29.78 -12.89 1.82
N SER A 173 29.12 -13.98 1.41
CA SER A 173 27.74 -14.24 1.81
C SER A 173 27.67 -14.51 3.32
N SER A 174 26.91 -13.68 4.04
CA SER A 174 26.68 -13.85 5.47
C SER A 174 25.57 -14.87 5.79
N GLY A 175 24.80 -15.32 4.79
CA GLY A 175 23.61 -16.15 4.97
C GLY A 175 22.46 -15.50 5.77
N LYS A 176 22.66 -14.30 6.35
CA LYS A 176 21.70 -13.66 7.27
C LYS A 176 20.34 -13.41 6.64
N TRP A 177 20.30 -13.03 5.37
CA TRP A 177 19.06 -12.79 4.65
C TRP A 177 18.17 -14.04 4.61
N VAL A 178 18.75 -15.20 4.27
CA VAL A 178 18.04 -16.48 4.22
C VAL A 178 17.56 -16.89 5.62
N THR A 179 18.42 -16.74 6.63
CA THR A 179 18.04 -17.02 8.03
C THR A 179 16.89 -16.13 8.50
N GLN A 180 16.88 -14.86 8.10
CA GLN A 180 15.82 -13.90 8.46
C GLN A 180 14.51 -14.20 7.72
N LEU A 181 14.59 -14.59 6.45
CA LEU A 181 13.46 -15.06 5.65
C LEU A 181 12.79 -16.28 6.30
N LEU A 182 13.58 -17.29 6.69
CA LEU A 182 13.06 -18.50 7.33
C LEU A 182 12.42 -18.21 8.69
N ARG A 183 13.01 -17.32 9.50
CA ARG A 183 12.42 -16.91 10.80
C ARG A 183 11.05 -16.26 10.65
N ARG A 184 10.82 -15.52 9.56
CA ARG A 184 9.55 -14.83 9.31
C ARG A 184 8.46 -15.74 8.75
N HIS A 185 8.83 -16.81 8.04
CA HIS A 185 7.88 -17.54 7.19
C HIS A 185 7.87 -19.07 7.36
N ALA A 186 8.78 -19.67 8.13
CA ALA A 186 8.87 -21.12 8.27
C ALA A 186 8.69 -21.58 9.73
N LYS A 187 7.85 -22.60 9.95
CA LYS A 187 7.89 -23.41 11.18
C LYS A 187 8.96 -24.50 10.99
N PRO A 188 9.97 -24.61 11.86
CA PRO A 188 10.95 -25.68 11.76
C PRO A 188 10.25 -27.03 11.93
N VAL A 189 10.46 -27.94 10.99
CA VAL A 189 10.04 -29.34 11.14
C VAL A 189 11.08 -30.00 12.03
N PRO A 190 10.73 -30.50 13.23
CA PRO A 190 11.68 -31.23 14.06
C PRO A 190 12.20 -32.45 13.29
N ARG A 191 13.51 -32.66 13.37
CA ARG A 191 14.18 -33.85 12.83
C ARG A 191 13.77 -35.10 13.60
#